data_AF-A0A7C9EPF5-F1
#
_entry.id   AF-A0A7C9EPF5-F1
#
_cell.length_a   1.000
_cell.length_b   1.000
_cell.length_c   1.000
_cell.angle_alpha   90.00
_cell.angle_beta   90.00
_cell.angle_gamma   90.00
#
_symmetry.space_group_name_H-M   'P 1'
#
loop_
_entity.id
_entity.type
_entity.pdbx_description
1 polymer ?
#
loop_
_entity_poly.entity_id
_entity_poly.type
_entity_poly.pdbx_seq_one_letter_code
_entity_poly.pdbx_strand_id
1 'polypeptide(L)'
;VELTSRAGALRQMLLDLLEDTEEIRRICILGKPCTLNRINNTVECLVPSEKEIAEEDEEEIEMLLENCLQRCESVHGQAERLLDSAKEMEDSIRVSLSSRRLEVGKVELLLQVGAFFVAIGALVSGIFGMNLRSYLEQHPFAFWFTTAGIVVGIVMGFF
;
A
#
# COMPACT_ATOMS: atom_id res chain seq x y z
N VAL A 1 -5.90 -0.86 -12.43
CA VAL A 1 -7.12 -0.35 -13.12
C VAL A 1 -7.40 -1.16 -14.39
N GLU A 2 -6.43 -1.27 -15.31
CA GLU A 2 -6.66 -1.99 -16.58
C GLU A 2 -6.86 -3.51 -16.41
N LEU A 3 -6.11 -4.15 -15.52
CA LEU A 3 -6.26 -5.58 -15.20
C LEU A 3 -7.61 -5.89 -14.52
N THR A 4 -8.09 -4.99 -13.67
CA THR A 4 -9.38 -5.12 -12.98
C THR A 4 -10.55 -4.97 -13.96
N SER A 5 -10.43 -4.04 -14.91
CA SER A 5 -11.38 -3.86 -16.02
C SER A 5 -11.44 -5.11 -16.91
N ARG A 6 -10.28 -5.67 -17.27
CA ARG A 6 -10.21 -6.91 -18.08
C ARG A 6 -10.73 -8.13 -17.32
N ALA A 7 -10.46 -8.23 -16.02
CA ALA A 7 -11.02 -9.30 -15.17
C ALA A 7 -12.54 -9.19 -15.07
N GLY A 8 -13.08 -7.97 -14.95
CA GLY A 8 -14.52 -7.71 -14.99
C GLY A 8 -15.14 -8.11 -16.33
N ALA A 9 -14.52 -7.74 -17.45
CA ALA A 9 -15.00 -8.12 -18.79
C ALA A 9 -14.97 -9.64 -19.02
N LEU A 10 -13.94 -10.33 -18.51
CA LEU A 10 -13.82 -11.79 -18.60
C LEU A 10 -14.86 -12.50 -17.72
N ARG A 11 -15.13 -11.97 -16.53
CA ARG A 11 -16.24 -12.44 -15.68
C ARG A 11 -17.59 -12.25 -16.37
N GLN A 12 -17.81 -11.09 -16.99
CA GLN A 12 -19.05 -10.81 -17.72
C GLN A 12 -19.25 -11.81 -18.86
N MET A 13 -18.20 -12.05 -19.67
CA MET A 13 -18.25 -13.06 -20.74
C MET A 13 -18.51 -14.47 -20.22
N LEU A 14 -17.92 -14.87 -19.08
CA LEU A 14 -18.19 -16.18 -18.48
C LEU A 14 -19.63 -16.30 -17.98
N LEU A 15 -20.21 -15.22 -17.44
CA LEU A 15 -21.61 -15.17 -17.03
C LEU A 15 -22.56 -15.25 -18.23
N ASP A 16 -22.31 -14.46 -19.28
CA ASP A 16 -23.08 -14.51 -20.53
C ASP A 16 -23.05 -15.92 -21.15
N LEU A 17 -21.91 -16.62 -21.07
CA LEU A 17 -21.77 -17.99 -21.59
C LEU A 17 -22.48 -19.05 -20.72
N LEU A 18 -22.62 -18.81 -19.41
CA LEU A 18 -23.37 -19.68 -18.50
C LEU A 18 -24.88 -19.53 -18.70
N GLU A 19 -25.36 -18.33 -19.03
CA GLU A 19 -26.79 -18.03 -19.18
C GLU A 19 -27.36 -18.46 -20.53
N ASP A 20 -26.51 -18.68 -21.55
CA ASP A 20 -26.90 -19.14 -22.89
C ASP A 20 -26.63 -20.65 -23.10
N THR A 21 -27.63 -21.46 -22.75
CA THR A 21 -27.64 -22.92 -22.94
C THR A 21 -27.42 -23.35 -24.40
N GLU A 22 -27.80 -22.52 -25.38
CA GLU A 22 -27.61 -22.84 -26.82
C GLU A 22 -26.15 -22.62 -27.27
N GLU A 23 -25.41 -21.71 -26.63
CA GLU A 23 -23.96 -21.56 -26.86
C GLU A 23 -23.17 -22.75 -26.28
N ILE A 24 -23.54 -23.22 -25.07
CA ILE A 24 -22.96 -24.44 -24.47
C ILE A 24 -23.20 -25.64 -25.39
N ARG A 25 -24.42 -25.77 -25.91
CA ARG A 25 -24.78 -26.81 -26.88
C ARG A 25 -23.99 -26.72 -28.18
N ARG A 26 -23.72 -25.52 -28.69
CA ARG A 26 -22.86 -25.31 -29.87
C ARG A 26 -21.41 -25.71 -29.60
N ILE A 27 -20.89 -25.47 -28.40
CA ILE A 27 -19.54 -25.90 -27.98
C ILE A 27 -19.46 -27.44 -27.96
N CYS A 28 -20.48 -28.13 -27.44
CA CYS A 28 -20.55 -29.60 -27.47
C CYS A 28 -20.53 -30.16 -28.90
N ILE A 29 -21.19 -29.50 -29.86
CA ILE A 29 -21.25 -29.96 -31.26
C ILE A 29 -19.90 -29.74 -31.97
N LEU A 30 -19.16 -28.67 -31.64
CA LEU A 30 -17.86 -28.35 -32.23
C LEU A 30 -16.75 -29.33 -31.81
N GLY A 31 -16.87 -29.95 -30.64
CA GLY A 31 -15.91 -30.92 -30.11
C GLY A 31 -15.98 -32.32 -30.75
N LYS A 32 -17.06 -32.65 -31.49
CA LYS A 32 -17.24 -34.02 -32.00
C LYS A 32 -16.50 -34.25 -33.33
N PRO A 33 -15.72 -35.34 -33.46
CA PRO A 33 -14.96 -35.62 -34.66
C PRO A 33 -15.91 -36.00 -35.80
N CYS A 34 -16.22 -35.05 -36.68
CA CYS A 34 -16.94 -35.37 -37.91
C CYS A 34 -16.01 -36.15 -38.85
N THR A 35 -16.45 -37.34 -39.25
CA THR A 35 -15.72 -38.15 -40.23
C THR A 35 -16.29 -37.87 -41.62
N LEU A 36 -15.43 -37.43 -42.54
CA LEU A 36 -15.84 -37.12 -43.90
C LEU A 36 -15.73 -38.40 -44.73
N ASN A 37 -16.87 -39.00 -45.04
CA ASN A 37 -16.92 -40.17 -45.91
C ASN A 37 -16.79 -39.71 -47.38
N ARG A 38 -15.61 -39.94 -47.96
CA ARG A 38 -15.22 -39.43 -49.28
C ARG A 38 -15.91 -40.16 -50.45
N ILE A 39 -16.60 -41.28 -50.18
CA ILE A 39 -17.19 -42.14 -51.21
C ILE A 39 -18.62 -41.69 -51.57
N ASN A 40 -19.34 -41.10 -50.62
CA ASN A 40 -20.72 -40.66 -50.73
C ASN A 40 -20.90 -39.13 -50.63
N ASN A 41 -19.81 -38.36 -50.44
CA ASN A 41 -19.85 -36.92 -50.17
C ASN A 41 -20.75 -36.52 -48.98
N THR A 42 -21.09 -37.46 -48.10
CA THR A 42 -21.89 -37.18 -46.91
C THR A 42 -20.99 -36.99 -45.72
N VAL A 43 -21.17 -35.85 -45.04
CA VAL A 43 -20.55 -35.62 -43.74
C VAL A 43 -21.33 -36.45 -42.73
N GLU A 44 -20.75 -37.56 -42.28
CA GLU A 44 -21.26 -38.34 -41.18
C GLU A 44 -20.64 -37.74 -39.90
N CYS A 45 -21.22 -36.64 -39.45
CA CYS A 45 -21.05 -36.27 -38.05
C CYS A 45 -21.80 -37.34 -37.26
N LEU A 46 -21.07 -38.05 -36.39
CA LEU A 46 -21.70 -38.92 -35.41
C LEU A 46 -22.51 -38.00 -34.50
N VAL A 47 -23.78 -37.80 -34.85
CA VAL A 47 -24.81 -37.35 -33.92
C VAL A 47 -25.61 -38.62 -33.63
N PRO A 48 -25.11 -39.52 -32.76
CA PRO A 48 -25.98 -40.57 -32.28
C PRO A 48 -27.06 -39.90 -31.44
N SER A 49 -28.28 -40.25 -31.75
CA SER A 49 -29.44 -40.00 -30.91
C SER A 49 -29.28 -40.74 -29.59
N GLU A 50 -28.53 -40.18 -28.65
CA GLU A 50 -28.69 -40.41 -27.22
C GLU A 50 -28.69 -39.05 -26.57
N LYS A 51 -29.92 -38.54 -26.39
CA LYS A 51 -30.21 -37.29 -25.69
C LYS A 51 -29.50 -37.23 -24.33
N GLU A 52 -29.25 -38.39 -23.72
CA GLU A 52 -28.56 -38.60 -22.45
C GLU A 52 -27.06 -38.26 -22.49
N ILE A 53 -26.31 -38.62 -23.56
CA ILE A 53 -24.86 -38.34 -23.66
C ILE A 53 -24.61 -36.85 -23.95
N ALA A 54 -25.50 -36.21 -24.73
CA ALA A 54 -25.39 -34.78 -24.99
C ALA A 54 -25.76 -33.92 -23.78
N GLU A 55 -26.71 -34.38 -22.95
CA GLU A 55 -27.05 -33.74 -21.68
C GLU A 55 -25.91 -33.92 -20.65
N GLU A 56 -25.21 -35.06 -20.62
CA GLU A 56 -24.04 -35.29 -19.75
C GLU A 56 -22.82 -34.44 -20.14
N ASP A 57 -22.52 -34.32 -21.45
CA ASP A 57 -21.46 -33.43 -21.97
C ASP A 57 -21.75 -31.94 -21.64
N GLU A 58 -23.02 -31.54 -21.62
CA GLU A 58 -23.48 -30.17 -21.34
C GLU A 58 -23.35 -29.84 -19.85
N GLU A 59 -23.76 -30.75 -18.97
CA GLU A 59 -23.68 -30.61 -17.51
C GLU A 59 -22.21 -30.55 -17.03
N GLU A 60 -21.28 -31.28 -17.67
CA GLU A 60 -19.85 -31.19 -17.36
C GLU A 60 -19.28 -29.80 -17.67
N ILE A 61 -19.63 -29.21 -18.82
CA ILE A 61 -19.16 -27.88 -19.21
C ILE A 61 -19.72 -26.81 -18.28
N GLU A 62 -21.00 -26.89 -17.91
CA GLU A 62 -21.62 -25.99 -16.94
C GLU A 62 -20.89 -26.04 -15.59
N MET A 63 -20.60 -27.24 -15.08
CA MET A 63 -19.85 -27.43 -13.83
C MET A 63 -18.44 -26.83 -13.88
N LEU A 64 -17.74 -26.96 -15.02
CA LEU A 64 -16.42 -26.35 -15.22
C LEU A 64 -16.50 -24.82 -15.28
N LEU A 65 -17.53 -24.28 -15.94
CA LEU A 65 -17.73 -22.85 -16.08
C LEU A 65 -18.06 -22.22 -14.73
N GLU A 66 -18.92 -22.86 -13.94
CA GLU A 66 -19.24 -22.45 -12.57
C GLU A 66 -18.00 -22.51 -11.67
N ASN A 67 -17.19 -23.57 -11.78
CA ASN A 67 -15.90 -23.64 -11.05
C ASN A 67 -14.96 -22.50 -11.43
N CYS A 68 -14.87 -22.16 -12.72
CA CYS A 68 -14.05 -21.06 -13.20
C CYS A 68 -14.53 -19.71 -12.64
N LEU A 69 -15.84 -19.47 -12.65
CA LEU A 69 -16.46 -18.27 -12.12
C LEU A 69 -16.20 -18.15 -10.61
N GLN A 70 -16.40 -19.23 -9.86
CA GLN A 70 -16.16 -19.25 -8.43
C GLN A 70 -14.68 -19.02 -8.08
N ARG A 71 -13.75 -19.57 -8.87
CA ARG A 71 -12.32 -19.27 -8.74
C ARG A 71 -12.00 -17.81 -9.05
N CYS A 72 -12.62 -17.26 -10.09
CA CYS A 72 -12.46 -15.85 -10.44
C CYS A 72 -12.89 -14.94 -9.28
N GLU A 73 -14.05 -15.20 -8.69
CA GLU A 73 -14.56 -14.44 -7.54
C GLU A 73 -13.68 -14.59 -6.29
N SER A 74 -13.22 -15.81 -6.00
CA SER A 74 -12.32 -16.07 -4.87
C SER A 74 -10.99 -15.33 -5.02
N VAL A 75 -10.40 -15.34 -6.22
CA VAL A 75 -9.15 -14.61 -6.49
C VAL A 75 -9.38 -13.10 -6.42
N HIS A 76 -10.52 -12.61 -6.92
CA HIS A 76 -10.88 -11.20 -6.83
C HIS A 76 -11.01 -10.74 -5.38
N GLY A 77 -11.75 -11.48 -4.56
CA GLY A 77 -11.90 -11.17 -3.13
C GLY A 77 -10.59 -11.25 -2.36
N GLN A 78 -9.70 -12.20 -2.70
CA GLN A 78 -8.36 -12.27 -2.12
C GLN A 78 -7.50 -11.06 -2.52
N ALA A 79 -7.55 -10.64 -3.78
CA ALA A 79 -6.82 -9.47 -4.25
C ALA A 79 -7.30 -8.18 -3.58
N GLU A 80 -8.60 -8.02 -3.37
CA GLU A 80 -9.19 -6.86 -2.67
C GLU A 80 -8.74 -6.80 -1.20
N ARG A 81 -8.78 -7.93 -0.49
CA ARG A 81 -8.26 -8.01 0.89
C ARG A 81 -6.78 -7.65 0.98
N LEU A 82 -5.98 -8.10 0.01
CA LEU A 82 -4.55 -7.79 -0.03
C LEU A 82 -4.30 -6.31 -0.33
N LEU A 83 -5.10 -5.73 -1.23
CA LEU A 83 -5.05 -4.30 -1.54
C LEU A 83 -5.39 -3.47 -0.30
N ASP A 84 -6.44 -3.83 0.44
CA ASP A 84 -6.82 -3.10 1.65
C ASP A 84 -5.78 -3.26 2.76
N SER A 85 -5.22 -4.46 2.93
CA SER A 85 -4.08 -4.68 3.84
C SER A 85 -2.86 -3.82 3.45
N ALA A 86 -2.59 -3.65 2.15
CA ALA A 86 -1.51 -2.81 1.67
C ALA A 86 -1.77 -1.31 1.93
N LYS A 87 -3.02 -0.84 1.77
CA LYS A 87 -3.41 0.54 2.12
C LYS A 87 -3.28 0.80 3.62
N GLU A 88 -3.71 -0.13 4.46
CA GLU A 88 -3.53 -0.02 5.92
C GLU A 88 -2.04 0.08 6.29
N MET A 89 -1.19 -0.71 5.62
CA MET A 89 0.26 -0.60 5.79
C MET A 89 0.81 0.75 5.33
N GLU A 90 0.34 1.29 4.20
CA GLU A 90 0.73 2.62 3.72
C GLU A 90 0.37 3.71 4.74
N ASP A 91 -0.85 3.66 5.29
CA ASP A 91 -1.30 4.61 6.30
C ASP A 91 -0.49 4.49 7.59
N SER A 92 -0.15 3.27 8.02
CA SER A 92 0.73 3.03 9.17
C SER A 92 2.14 3.60 8.96
N ILE A 93 2.72 3.42 7.78
CA ILE A 93 4.02 4.00 7.40
C ILE A 93 3.92 5.53 7.38
N ARG A 94 2.83 6.08 6.82
CA ARG A 94 2.59 7.52 6.75
C ARG A 94 2.53 8.15 8.13
N VAL A 95 1.79 7.53 9.06
CA VAL A 95 1.73 7.96 10.47
C VAL A 95 3.11 7.88 11.12
N SER A 96 3.83 6.77 10.93
CA SER A 96 5.19 6.59 11.47
C SER A 96 6.17 7.65 10.96
N LEU A 97 6.13 7.97 9.67
CA LEU A 97 6.98 9.00 9.07
C LEU A 97 6.63 10.40 9.59
N SER A 98 5.34 10.70 9.75
CA SER A 98 4.87 11.94 10.36
C SER A 98 5.39 12.07 11.80
N SER A 99 5.32 11.00 12.59
CA SER A 99 5.85 10.97 13.96
C SER A 99 7.37 11.21 14.00
N ARG A 100 8.14 10.60 13.09
CA ARG A 100 9.59 10.84 12.99
C ARG A 100 9.90 12.29 12.65
N ARG A 101 9.14 12.91 11.74
CA ARG A 101 9.29 14.34 11.42
C ARG A 101 8.99 15.22 12.64
N LEU A 102 7.96 14.88 13.41
CA LEU A 102 7.63 15.60 14.64
C LEU A 102 8.75 15.46 15.70
N GLU A 103 9.32 14.27 15.85
CA GLU A 103 10.45 14.03 16.75
C GLU A 103 11.68 14.83 16.35
N VAL A 104 12.02 14.85 15.05
CA VAL A 104 13.11 15.69 14.52
C VAL A 104 12.83 17.17 14.76
N GLY A 105 11.61 17.64 14.50
CA GLY A 105 11.22 19.03 14.77
C GLY A 105 11.31 19.40 16.25
N LYS A 106 10.99 18.46 17.16
CA LYS A 106 11.18 18.67 18.60
C LYS A 106 12.65 18.83 18.97
N VAL A 107 13.54 18.04 18.39
CA VAL A 107 15.00 18.15 18.62
C VAL A 107 15.53 19.47 18.07
N GLU A 108 15.10 19.88 16.88
CA GLU A 108 15.48 21.16 16.26
C GLU A 108 15.06 22.34 17.15
N LEU A 109 13.83 22.34 17.66
CA LEU A 109 13.34 23.36 18.59
C LEU A 109 14.15 23.39 19.89
N LEU A 110 14.46 22.23 20.48
CA LEU A 110 15.30 22.16 21.69
C LEU A 110 16.71 22.70 21.44
N LEU A 111 17.32 22.38 20.29
CA LEU A 111 18.63 22.92 19.90
C LEU A 111 18.58 24.43 19.72
N GLN A 112 17.53 24.97 19.09
CA GLN A 112 17.39 26.41 18.89
C GLN A 112 17.25 27.16 20.22
N VAL A 113 16.44 26.64 21.16
CA VAL A 113 16.30 27.20 22.52
C VAL A 113 17.62 27.12 23.27
N GLY A 114 18.32 25.99 23.22
CA GLY A 114 19.65 25.85 23.82
C GLY A 114 20.68 26.84 23.25
N ALA A 115 20.72 26.98 21.93
CA ALA A 115 21.59 27.93 21.24
C ALA A 115 21.30 29.39 21.63
N PHE A 116 20.02 29.74 21.86
CA PHE A 116 19.64 31.06 22.35
C PHE A 116 20.24 31.38 23.72
N PHE A 117 20.13 30.46 24.69
CA PHE A 117 20.75 30.64 26.01
C PHE A 117 22.28 30.69 25.95
N VAL A 118 22.90 29.86 25.10
CA VAL A 118 24.35 29.91 24.85
C VAL A 118 24.76 31.24 24.25
N ALA A 119 23.99 31.80 23.30
CA ALA A 119 24.26 33.11 22.71
C ALA A 119 24.19 34.24 23.74
N ILE A 120 23.23 34.20 24.66
CA ILE A 120 23.15 35.16 25.78
C ILE A 120 24.37 35.03 26.70
N GLY A 121 24.74 33.81 27.07
CA GLY A 121 25.93 33.56 27.89
C GLY A 121 27.22 34.04 27.22
N ALA A 122 27.36 33.80 25.92
CA ALA A 122 28.48 34.27 25.12
C ALA A 122 28.52 35.79 25.00
N LEU A 123 27.36 36.45 24.88
CA LEU A 123 27.27 37.91 24.86
C LEU A 123 27.69 38.54 26.19
N VAL A 124 27.20 37.99 27.31
CA VAL A 124 27.61 38.45 28.65
C VAL A 124 29.12 38.24 28.84
N SER A 125 29.62 37.03 28.55
CA SER A 125 31.04 36.71 28.61
C SER A 125 31.89 37.64 27.72
N GLY A 126 31.42 37.94 26.50
CA GLY A 126 32.07 38.84 25.58
C GLY A 126 32.16 40.27 26.10
N ILE A 127 31.08 40.83 26.65
CA ILE A 127 31.08 42.19 27.24
C ILE A 127 32.08 42.29 28.39
N PHE A 128 32.20 41.26 29.23
CA PHE A 128 33.16 41.22 30.34
C PHE A 128 34.60 40.87 29.91
N GLY A 129 34.78 40.15 28.80
CA GLY A 129 36.09 39.78 28.26
C GLY A 129 36.71 40.85 27.35
N MET A 130 35.92 41.83 26.88
CA MET A 130 36.43 42.99 26.17
C MET A 130 37.21 43.88 27.15
N ASN A 131 38.36 44.41 26.71
CA ASN A 131 39.30 45.26 27.47
C ASN A 131 38.71 46.65 27.82
N LEU A 132 37.56 46.66 28.49
CA LEU A 132 36.89 47.80 29.08
C LEU A 132 37.21 47.76 30.57
N ARG A 133 37.56 48.92 31.15
CA ARG A 133 37.86 49.07 32.58
C ARG A 133 36.56 48.94 33.40
N SER A 134 36.05 47.72 33.48
CA SER A 134 34.90 47.38 34.30
C SER A 134 35.38 47.24 35.74
N TYR A 135 35.04 48.19 36.61
CA TYR A 135 35.41 48.19 38.04
C TYR A 135 34.90 46.97 38.83
N LEU A 136 34.23 46.01 38.19
CA LEU A 136 33.82 44.71 38.71
C LEU A 136 34.98 43.70 38.83
N GLU A 137 36.09 43.89 38.11
CA GLU A 137 37.24 42.97 38.13
C GLU A 137 38.04 43.02 39.44
N GLN A 138 37.91 44.10 40.22
CA GLN A 138 38.65 44.27 41.49
C GLN A 138 38.19 43.32 42.62
N HIS A 139 37.02 42.69 42.47
CA HIS A 139 36.53 41.70 43.41
C HIS A 139 36.57 40.29 42.80
N PRO A 140 37.35 39.34 43.38
CA PRO A 140 37.41 37.96 42.89
C PRO A 140 36.05 37.24 42.94
N PHE A 141 35.12 37.74 43.75
CA PHE A 141 33.75 37.24 43.84
C PHE A 141 32.88 37.56 42.61
N ALA A 142 33.09 38.69 41.94
CA ALA A 142 32.22 39.11 40.83
C ALA A 142 32.33 38.16 39.62
N PHE A 143 33.55 37.71 39.31
CA PHE A 143 33.80 36.72 38.26
C PHE A 143 33.13 35.37 38.54
N TRP A 144 33.17 34.94 39.81
CA TRP A 144 32.56 33.67 40.21
C TRP A 144 31.03 33.74 40.17
N PHE A 145 30.44 34.88 40.61
CA PHE A 145 29.00 35.11 40.55
C PHE A 145 28.46 35.18 39.11
N THR A 146 29.15 35.87 38.19
CA THR A 146 28.70 35.96 36.78
C THR A 146 28.81 34.61 36.07
N THR A 147 29.91 33.88 36.28
CA THR A 147 30.09 32.54 35.71
C THR A 147 29.07 31.55 36.27
N ALA A 148 28.87 31.54 37.59
CA ALA A 148 27.86 30.71 38.22
C ALA A 148 26.43 31.09 37.75
N GLY A 149 26.14 32.38 37.61
CA GLY A 149 24.85 32.86 37.10
C GLY A 149 24.57 32.42 35.66
N ILE A 150 25.57 32.45 34.78
CA ILE A 150 25.43 31.96 33.40
C ILE A 150 25.19 30.44 33.38
N VAL A 151 25.96 29.67 34.16
CA VAL A 151 25.81 28.20 34.22
C VAL A 151 24.43 27.81 34.79
N VAL A 152 24.02 28.43 35.90
CA VAL A 152 22.70 28.20 36.51
C VAL A 152 21.58 28.63 35.57
N GLY A 153 21.74 29.76 34.87
CA GLY A 153 20.76 30.24 33.89
C GLY A 153 20.57 29.28 32.71
N ILE A 154 21.66 28.69 32.20
CA ILE A 154 21.59 27.68 31.12
C ILE A 154 20.91 26.40 31.64
N VAL A 155 21.27 25.93 32.84
CA VAL A 155 20.67 24.72 33.42
C VAL A 155 19.18 24.92 33.72
N MET A 156 18.79 26.06 34.29
CA MET A 156 17.38 26.41 34.54
C MET A 156 16.59 26.68 33.26
N GLY A 157 17.22 27.15 32.20
CA GLY A 157 16.57 27.38 30.91
C GLY A 157 16.35 26.10 30.09
N PHE A 158 17.11 25.04 30.39
CA PHE A 158 17.01 23.75 29.72
C PHE A 158 16.07 22.76 30.44
N PHE A 159 15.85 22.95 31.75
CA PHE A 159 14.98 22.12 32.60
C PHE A 159 13.55 22.68 32.65
#